data_AF-H1LWS5-F1
#
_entry.id   AF-H1LWS5-F1
#
_cell.length_a   1.000
_cell.length_b   1.000
_cell.length_c   1.000
_cell.angle_alpha   90.00
_cell.angle_beta   90.00
_cell.angle_gamma   90.00
#
_symmetry.space_group_name_H-M   'P 1'
#
loop_
_entity.id
_entity.type
_entity.pdbx_description
1 polymer ?
#
loop_
_entity_poly.entity_id
_entity_poly.type
_entity_poly.pdbx_seq_one_letter_code
_entity_poly.pdbx_strand_id
1 'polypeptide(L)'
;MAIRIALTGNPNTGKTTLFNALTGSNQTVGNWPGVTVEKKEGKLKGHTDVIITDLPGIYSLSPYTLEEVVARNYILNEKPDAVLNIIDGTNLERNLYLTSQVTELGVPVVIAVNMLDVLEKSGNKLDLDKMSASLGCPVVEISALKGTGIMEAAEKAISLAKSKTLPKEQHVFDKNVESAVKDIIDLLPGNVPDLQKRWYGIKLFQRDAKAVEQLNISDDTLNKIEKIITTCEDAMDDEAESIITSERYNYISNVIASFYKVKNKDYVSISDRIDKIVTNRILGLPIFAAIMFLVYYISITTIGTGMTDWVNDELIANIIQPGIQGFLESVGAAEWLVGLIVNGIVAGVGAVLGFLPQMLTLFFFLAILEGCGYMARIAFVMDRVFRRFGLSGKSFIPILIGTGCGVPGIMASRTIESEHDRRMTVITTTFIPCSAKLPVIALISGALFDNSPWGCFISLLCRYCRYCRLRYHA
;
A
#
# COMPACT_ATOMS: atom_id res chain seq x y z
N MET A 1 37.47 -5.02 -12.50
CA MET A 1 36.32 -5.00 -11.57
C MET A 1 35.07 -5.09 -12.41
N ALA A 2 34.08 -5.87 -11.99
CA ALA A 2 32.80 -5.93 -12.70
C ALA A 2 31.98 -4.66 -12.36
N ILE A 3 31.38 -4.05 -13.37
CA ILE A 3 30.48 -2.89 -13.21
C ILE A 3 29.15 -3.40 -12.65
N ARG A 4 28.65 -2.79 -11.58
CA ARG A 4 27.37 -3.12 -10.94
C ARG A 4 26.32 -2.10 -11.31
N ILE A 5 25.24 -2.55 -11.94
CA ILE A 5 24.09 -1.72 -12.30
C ILE A 5 22.88 -2.19 -11.49
N ALA A 6 22.25 -1.28 -10.75
CA ALA A 6 21.01 -1.57 -10.04
C ALA A 6 19.80 -1.18 -10.90
N LEU A 7 18.84 -2.10 -11.10
CA LEU A 7 17.53 -1.75 -11.65
C LEU A 7 16.60 -1.31 -10.54
N THR A 8 16.02 -0.13 -10.67
CA THR A 8 15.01 0.40 -9.74
C THR A 8 13.79 0.89 -10.51
N GLY A 9 12.67 1.08 -9.83
CA GLY A 9 11.44 1.60 -10.42
C GLY A 9 10.21 1.16 -9.64
N ASN A 10 9.08 1.79 -9.95
CA ASN A 10 7.81 1.47 -9.33
C ASN A 10 7.35 0.04 -9.70
N PRO A 11 6.50 -0.60 -8.89
CA PRO A 11 5.78 -1.80 -9.29
C PRO A 11 5.03 -1.59 -10.62
N ASN A 12 4.99 -2.63 -11.45
CA ASN A 12 4.29 -2.66 -12.74
C ASN A 12 4.83 -1.73 -13.85
N THR A 13 6.02 -1.13 -13.70
CA THR A 13 6.65 -0.29 -14.75
C THR A 13 7.32 -1.12 -15.86
N GLY A 14 7.33 -2.45 -15.75
CA GLY A 14 8.03 -3.35 -16.68
C GLY A 14 9.44 -3.73 -16.24
N LYS A 15 9.83 -3.47 -14.99
CA LYS A 15 11.16 -3.80 -14.43
C LYS A 15 11.58 -5.25 -14.62
N THR A 16 10.74 -6.22 -14.23
CA THR A 16 11.04 -7.65 -14.40
C THR A 16 11.20 -8.02 -15.88
N THR A 17 10.40 -7.43 -16.76
CA THR A 17 10.50 -7.64 -18.21
C THR A 17 11.82 -7.10 -18.76
N LEU A 18 12.24 -5.90 -18.31
CA LEU A 18 13.54 -5.32 -18.67
C LEU A 18 14.70 -6.19 -18.18
N PHE A 19 14.65 -6.64 -16.92
CA PHE A 19 15.67 -7.50 -16.32
C PHE A 19 15.86 -8.79 -17.12
N ASN A 20 14.77 -9.47 -17.46
CA ASN A 20 14.81 -10.69 -18.25
C ASN A 20 15.34 -10.45 -19.67
N ALA A 21 14.99 -9.31 -20.29
CA ALA A 21 15.49 -8.94 -21.62
C ALA A 21 17.01 -8.66 -21.61
N LEU A 22 17.52 -8.03 -20.54
CA LEU A 22 18.94 -7.70 -20.39
C LEU A 22 19.82 -8.90 -20.01
N THR A 23 19.31 -9.82 -19.20
CA THR A 23 20.11 -10.93 -18.61
C THR A 23 19.87 -12.29 -19.27
N GLY A 24 18.72 -12.48 -19.92
CA GLY A 24 18.34 -13.75 -20.53
C GLY A 24 18.28 -14.88 -19.50
N SER A 25 18.91 -16.02 -19.80
CA SER A 25 18.96 -17.18 -18.90
C SER A 25 20.04 -17.09 -17.81
N ASN A 26 20.94 -16.10 -17.86
CA ASN A 26 22.09 -15.99 -16.96
C ASN A 26 21.75 -15.22 -15.70
N GLN A 27 20.72 -15.67 -14.98
CA GLN A 27 20.22 -15.08 -13.75
C GLN A 27 20.35 -16.03 -12.56
N THR A 28 20.71 -15.49 -11.42
CA THR A 28 20.73 -16.14 -10.11
C THR A 28 19.65 -15.52 -9.24
N VAL A 29 18.82 -16.37 -8.65
CA VAL A 29 17.73 -15.98 -7.74
C VAL A 29 18.08 -16.45 -6.33
N GLY A 30 17.99 -15.55 -5.36
CA GLY A 30 18.19 -15.81 -3.94
C GLY A 30 17.32 -14.90 -3.09
N ASN A 31 17.72 -14.69 -1.84
CA ASN A 31 17.06 -13.74 -0.93
C ASN A 31 18.06 -12.69 -0.46
N TRP A 32 17.54 -11.50 -0.14
CA TRP A 32 18.33 -10.47 0.53
C TRP A 32 18.70 -10.91 1.96
N PRO A 33 19.89 -10.54 2.48
CA PRO A 33 20.32 -10.96 3.80
C PRO A 33 19.32 -10.60 4.90
N GLY A 34 18.90 -11.60 5.68
CA GLY A 34 18.05 -11.40 6.86
C GLY A 34 16.56 -11.10 6.59
N VAL A 35 16.11 -11.17 5.32
CA VAL A 35 14.71 -10.91 4.95
C VAL A 35 14.22 -11.91 3.90
N THR A 36 12.90 -12.07 3.76
CA THR A 36 12.26 -12.94 2.75
C THR A 36 12.05 -12.25 1.40
N VAL A 37 12.77 -11.15 1.14
CA VAL A 37 12.66 -10.40 -0.12
C VAL A 37 13.54 -11.08 -1.17
N GLU A 38 12.98 -11.38 -2.34
CA GLU A 38 13.68 -12.02 -3.45
C GLU A 38 14.79 -11.09 -4.00
N LYS A 39 15.97 -11.66 -4.26
CA LYS A 39 17.12 -10.99 -4.88
C LYS A 39 17.41 -11.66 -6.21
N LYS A 40 17.33 -10.91 -7.32
CA LYS A 40 17.72 -11.38 -8.65
C LYS A 40 18.95 -10.65 -9.13
N GLU A 41 19.95 -11.39 -9.57
CA GLU A 41 21.17 -10.85 -10.18
C GLU A 41 21.46 -11.60 -11.47
N GLY A 42 21.98 -10.91 -12.47
CA GLY A 42 22.31 -11.54 -13.75
C GLY A 42 23.40 -10.79 -14.48
N LYS A 43 24.11 -11.50 -15.37
CA LYS A 43 25.11 -10.86 -16.24
C LYS A 43 24.42 -10.23 -17.43
N LEU A 44 24.82 -9.02 -17.79
CA LEU A 44 24.30 -8.35 -18.98
C LEU A 44 24.68 -9.12 -20.25
N LYS A 45 23.70 -9.32 -21.15
CA LYS A 45 23.93 -9.97 -22.44
C LYS A 45 24.95 -9.17 -23.26
N GLY A 46 26.01 -9.83 -23.71
CA GLY A 46 27.10 -9.19 -24.47
C GLY A 46 28.19 -8.54 -23.60
N HIS A 47 28.00 -8.44 -22.27
CA HIS A 47 28.96 -7.84 -21.34
C HIS A 47 29.18 -8.74 -20.13
N THR A 48 30.22 -9.57 -20.18
CA THR A 48 30.53 -10.52 -19.09
C THR A 48 31.04 -9.85 -17.82
N ASP A 49 31.48 -8.59 -17.92
CA ASP A 49 32.00 -7.73 -16.87
C ASP A 49 30.94 -6.83 -16.22
N VAL A 50 29.67 -6.94 -16.63
CA VAL A 50 28.57 -6.12 -16.09
C VAL A 50 27.56 -7.01 -15.38
N ILE A 51 27.27 -6.69 -14.12
CA ILE A 51 26.29 -7.37 -13.28
C ILE A 51 25.10 -6.44 -13.09
N ILE A 52 23.91 -6.95 -13.38
CA ILE A 52 22.64 -6.28 -13.16
C ILE A 52 21.99 -6.89 -11.93
N THR A 53 21.66 -6.05 -10.96
CA THR A 53 20.92 -6.44 -9.76
C THR A 53 19.52 -5.83 -9.81
N ASP A 54 18.49 -6.69 -9.75
CA ASP A 54 17.10 -6.27 -9.70
C ASP A 54 16.73 -5.88 -8.27
N LEU A 55 16.40 -4.61 -8.04
CA LEU A 55 15.85 -4.17 -6.75
C LEU A 55 14.35 -4.44 -6.69
N PRO A 56 13.77 -4.65 -5.50
CA PRO A 56 12.33 -4.72 -5.33
C PRO A 56 11.61 -3.51 -5.95
N GLY A 57 10.40 -3.71 -6.48
CA GLY A 57 9.59 -2.60 -6.98
C GLY A 57 9.07 -1.77 -5.81
N ILE A 58 9.40 -0.48 -5.77
CA ILE A 58 9.15 0.41 -4.63
C ILE A 58 8.54 1.73 -5.09
N TYR A 59 7.79 2.41 -4.24
CA TYR A 59 7.25 3.74 -4.54
C TYR A 59 8.08 4.87 -3.92
N SER A 60 8.85 4.57 -2.87
CA SER A 60 9.68 5.52 -2.16
C SER A 60 10.89 4.82 -1.54
N LEU A 61 11.82 5.57 -0.96
CA LEU A 61 12.92 5.09 -0.12
C LEU A 61 12.62 5.32 1.37
N SER A 62 11.34 5.29 1.73
CA SER A 62 10.89 5.39 3.12
C SER A 62 11.05 4.05 3.86
N PRO A 63 11.07 4.05 5.20
CA PRO A 63 11.35 2.83 5.97
C PRO A 63 10.12 1.93 6.22
N TYR A 64 9.03 2.09 5.45
CA TYR A 64 7.72 1.50 5.75
C TYR A 64 7.61 0.02 5.37
N THR A 65 8.28 -0.40 4.30
CA THR A 65 8.28 -1.79 3.82
C THR A 65 9.70 -2.36 3.81
N LEU A 66 9.81 -3.69 3.89
CA LEU A 66 11.12 -4.35 3.83
C LEU A 66 11.78 -4.15 2.46
N GLU A 67 10.98 -4.11 1.41
CA GLU A 67 11.38 -3.86 0.03
C GLU A 67 12.05 -2.50 -0.14
N GLU A 68 11.44 -1.43 0.40
CA GLU A 68 12.00 -0.08 0.38
C GLU A 68 13.31 0.01 1.17
N VAL A 69 13.36 -0.64 2.34
CA VAL A 69 14.56 -0.68 3.19
C VAL A 69 15.70 -1.41 2.48
N VAL A 70 15.41 -2.53 1.82
CA VAL A 70 16.39 -3.31 1.06
C VAL A 70 16.95 -2.49 -0.10
N ALA A 71 16.07 -1.90 -0.92
CA ALA A 71 16.50 -1.10 -2.06
C ALA A 71 17.33 0.12 -1.64
N ARG A 72 16.89 0.82 -0.59
CA ARG A 72 17.62 1.94 0.00
C ARG A 72 19.00 1.52 0.49
N ASN A 73 19.07 0.49 1.33
CA ASN A 73 20.34 0.04 1.92
C ASN A 73 21.30 -0.46 0.84
N TYR A 74 20.79 -1.12 -0.21
CA TYR A 74 21.64 -1.54 -1.32
C TYR A 74 22.28 -0.35 -2.04
N ILE A 75 21.49 0.65 -2.46
CA ILE A 75 22.03 1.81 -3.17
C ILE A 75 23.00 2.61 -2.28
N LEU A 76 22.66 2.77 -1.00
CA LEU A 76 23.44 3.56 -0.04
C LEU A 76 24.77 2.87 0.37
N ASN A 77 24.73 1.57 0.66
CA ASN A 77 25.86 0.83 1.25
C ASN A 77 26.70 0.10 0.19
N GLU A 78 26.06 -0.59 -0.77
CA GLU A 78 26.78 -1.34 -1.81
C GLU A 78 27.27 -0.43 -2.95
N LYS A 79 26.73 0.80 -3.04
CA LYS A 79 27.15 1.85 -3.99
C LYS A 79 27.33 1.32 -5.42
N PRO A 80 26.22 0.92 -6.08
CA PRO A 80 26.29 0.47 -7.47
C PRO A 80 26.92 1.56 -8.35
N ASP A 81 27.65 1.15 -9.38
CA ASP A 81 28.35 2.08 -10.29
C ASP A 81 27.36 2.90 -11.13
N ALA A 82 26.16 2.38 -11.36
CA ALA A 82 25.04 3.12 -11.93
C ALA A 82 23.69 2.53 -11.48
N VAL A 83 22.65 3.36 -11.53
CA VAL A 83 21.26 2.97 -11.35
C VAL A 83 20.52 3.19 -12.67
N LEU A 84 19.86 2.14 -13.16
CA LEU A 84 18.93 2.23 -14.27
C LEU A 84 17.50 2.25 -13.70
N ASN A 85 16.92 3.44 -13.67
CA ASN A 85 15.62 3.71 -13.08
C ASN A 85 14.52 3.67 -14.15
N ILE A 86 13.55 2.78 -13.99
CA ILE A 86 12.50 2.54 -14.97
C ILE A 86 11.25 3.27 -14.53
N ILE A 87 10.74 4.13 -15.41
CA ILE A 87 9.53 4.91 -15.15
C ILE A 87 8.46 4.59 -16.18
N ASP A 88 7.20 4.62 -15.76
CA ASP A 88 6.04 4.54 -16.64
C ASP A 88 5.67 5.94 -17.15
N GLY A 89 5.74 6.12 -18.48
CA GLY A 89 5.41 7.38 -19.15
C GLY A 89 3.95 7.81 -19.00
N THR A 90 3.04 6.90 -18.65
CA THR A 90 1.62 7.22 -18.42
C THR A 90 1.36 7.83 -17.05
N ASN A 91 2.26 7.63 -16.08
CA ASN A 91 2.11 8.09 -14.70
C ASN A 91 3.41 8.74 -14.17
N LEU A 92 3.78 9.87 -14.76
CA LEU A 92 5.07 10.52 -14.50
C LEU A 92 5.22 11.01 -13.06
N GLU A 93 4.21 11.68 -12.49
CA GLU A 93 4.29 12.27 -11.14
C GLU A 93 4.69 11.23 -10.09
N ARG A 94 4.01 10.07 -10.10
CA ARG A 94 4.25 8.99 -9.15
C ARG A 94 5.62 8.33 -9.34
N ASN A 95 6.11 8.22 -10.57
CA ASN A 95 7.41 7.59 -10.87
C ASN A 95 8.58 8.56 -10.59
N LEU A 96 8.38 9.84 -10.86
CA LEU A 96 9.39 10.87 -10.59
C LEU A 96 9.57 11.14 -9.11
N TYR A 97 8.59 10.79 -8.27
CA TYR A 97 8.76 10.80 -6.81
C TYR A 97 9.91 9.91 -6.35
N LEU A 98 9.92 8.64 -6.74
CA LEU A 98 11.04 7.72 -6.47
C LEU A 98 12.34 8.23 -7.10
N THR A 99 12.24 8.69 -8.35
CA THR A 99 13.39 9.22 -9.11
C THR A 99 14.10 10.34 -8.35
N SER A 100 13.35 11.29 -7.76
CA SER A 100 13.91 12.41 -6.99
C SER A 100 14.76 11.94 -5.80
N GLN A 101 14.34 10.87 -5.13
CA GLN A 101 15.04 10.32 -3.98
C GLN A 101 16.26 9.50 -4.40
N VAL A 102 16.19 8.77 -5.51
CA VAL A 102 17.31 8.00 -6.05
C VAL A 102 18.43 8.93 -6.53
N THR A 103 18.10 10.06 -7.15
CA THR A 103 19.09 11.06 -7.57
C THR A 103 19.79 11.73 -6.39
N GLU A 104 19.15 11.81 -5.22
CA GLU A 104 19.74 12.37 -4.00
C GLU A 104 20.75 11.44 -3.32
N LEU A 105 20.79 10.15 -3.66
CA LEU A 105 21.72 9.17 -3.07
C LEU A 105 23.16 9.28 -3.60
N GLY A 106 23.41 10.17 -4.57
CA GLY A 106 24.75 10.44 -5.08
C GLY A 106 25.31 9.31 -5.95
N VAL A 107 24.46 8.61 -6.69
CA VAL A 107 24.83 7.55 -7.64
C VAL A 107 24.49 7.98 -9.07
N PRO A 108 25.26 7.57 -10.10
CA PRO A 108 24.91 7.84 -11.49
C PRO A 108 23.55 7.22 -11.86
N VAL A 109 22.63 8.00 -12.41
CA VAL A 109 21.27 7.53 -12.77
C VAL A 109 21.03 7.66 -14.27
N VAL A 110 20.46 6.61 -14.88
CA VAL A 110 19.80 6.64 -16.20
C VAL A 110 18.32 6.41 -15.99
N ILE A 111 17.49 7.23 -16.65
CA ILE A 111 16.04 7.04 -16.65
C ILE A 111 15.63 6.31 -17.93
N ALA A 112 14.96 5.17 -17.78
CA ALA A 112 14.36 4.44 -18.89
C ALA A 112 12.84 4.67 -18.88
N VAL A 113 12.32 5.42 -19.86
CA VAL A 113 10.90 5.73 -19.97
C VAL A 113 10.21 4.64 -20.76
N ASN A 114 9.35 3.88 -20.09
CA ASN A 114 8.56 2.81 -20.70
C ASN A 114 7.14 3.28 -21.02
N MET A 115 6.42 2.49 -21.82
CA MET A 115 4.99 2.70 -22.15
C MET A 115 4.66 4.01 -22.87
N LEU A 116 5.61 4.59 -23.62
CA LEU A 116 5.35 5.78 -24.44
C LEU A 116 4.32 5.52 -25.54
N ASP A 117 4.18 4.28 -26.02
CA ASP A 117 3.15 3.88 -26.97
C ASP A 117 1.72 3.99 -26.41
N VAL A 118 1.55 3.79 -25.11
CA VAL A 118 0.26 4.01 -24.42
C VAL A 118 0.01 5.50 -24.25
N LEU A 119 1.05 6.27 -23.94
CA LEU A 119 0.97 7.73 -23.79
C LEU A 119 0.60 8.42 -25.11
N GLU A 120 1.17 7.99 -26.22
CA GLU A 120 0.84 8.54 -27.54
C GLU A 120 -0.61 8.26 -27.94
N LYS A 121 -1.16 7.09 -27.57
CA LYS A 121 -2.58 6.76 -27.78
C LYS A 121 -3.52 7.67 -27.01
N SER A 122 -3.15 8.16 -25.83
CA SER A 122 -3.93 9.15 -25.09
C SER A 122 -3.79 10.57 -25.66
N GLY A 123 -2.97 10.75 -26.70
CA GLY A 123 -2.71 12.03 -27.37
C GLY A 123 -1.71 12.93 -26.64
N ASN A 124 -1.10 12.46 -25.55
CA ASN A 124 -0.08 13.19 -24.80
C ASN A 124 1.29 12.99 -25.44
N LYS A 125 2.21 13.96 -25.25
CA LYS A 125 3.57 13.87 -25.75
C LYS A 125 4.58 14.27 -24.68
N LEU A 126 5.71 13.57 -24.67
CA LEU A 126 6.82 13.78 -23.75
C LEU A 126 8.06 14.17 -24.56
N ASP A 127 8.70 15.26 -24.15
CA ASP A 127 9.96 15.75 -24.73
C ASP A 127 11.15 15.20 -23.91
N LEU A 128 11.75 14.10 -24.39
CA LEU A 128 12.79 13.36 -23.66
C LEU A 128 14.07 14.19 -23.47
N ASP A 129 14.42 15.04 -24.44
CA ASP A 129 15.61 15.90 -24.36
C ASP A 129 15.43 16.95 -23.25
N LYS A 130 14.26 17.60 -23.20
CA LYS A 130 13.93 18.53 -22.10
C LYS A 130 13.84 17.83 -20.76
N MET A 131 13.26 16.62 -20.72
CA MET A 131 13.22 15.82 -19.50
C MET A 131 14.63 15.53 -18.98
N SER A 132 15.56 15.15 -19.86
CA SER A 132 16.96 14.90 -19.50
C SER A 132 17.66 16.17 -18.99
N ALA A 133 17.41 17.32 -19.62
CA ALA A 133 17.95 18.60 -19.16
C ALA A 133 17.41 19.01 -17.79
N SER A 134 16.09 18.91 -17.58
CA SER A 134 15.42 19.30 -16.33
C SER A 134 15.78 18.38 -15.16
N LEU A 135 15.94 17.08 -15.38
CA LEU A 135 16.30 16.11 -14.34
C LEU A 135 17.81 15.95 -14.14
N GLY A 136 18.63 16.51 -15.02
CA GLY A 136 20.09 16.46 -14.91
C GLY A 136 20.69 15.05 -15.07
N CYS A 137 19.94 14.12 -15.66
CA CYS A 137 20.36 12.74 -15.92
C CYS A 137 19.92 12.28 -17.32
N PRO A 138 20.65 11.34 -17.97
CA PRO A 138 20.25 10.81 -19.26
C PRO A 138 18.91 10.08 -19.22
N VAL A 139 18.08 10.36 -20.22
CA VAL A 139 16.75 9.76 -20.40
C VAL A 139 16.75 8.98 -21.70
N VAL A 140 16.28 7.73 -21.67
CA VAL A 140 16.19 6.85 -22.83
C VAL A 140 14.77 6.30 -22.94
N GLU A 141 14.20 6.33 -24.14
CA GLU A 141 12.94 5.66 -24.43
C GLU A 141 13.15 4.15 -24.55
N ILE A 142 12.28 3.38 -23.89
CA ILE A 142 12.29 1.93 -23.97
C ILE A 142 10.88 1.39 -24.24
N SER A 143 10.82 0.21 -24.86
CA SER A 143 9.63 -0.64 -24.81
C SER A 143 10.02 -2.00 -24.27
N ALA A 144 9.71 -2.25 -23.00
CA ALA A 144 10.01 -3.53 -22.36
C ALA A 144 9.31 -4.70 -23.08
N LEU A 145 8.10 -4.47 -23.62
CA LEU A 145 7.32 -5.49 -24.34
C LEU A 145 7.91 -5.77 -25.74
N LYS A 146 8.34 -4.74 -26.47
CA LYS A 146 8.86 -4.90 -27.85
C LYS A 146 10.37 -5.16 -27.90
N GLY A 147 11.08 -5.01 -26.78
CA GLY A 147 12.53 -5.18 -26.72
C GLY A 147 13.33 -4.00 -27.27
N THR A 148 12.71 -2.83 -27.49
CA THR A 148 13.37 -1.66 -28.11
C THR A 148 13.97 -0.73 -27.05
N GLY A 149 15.14 -0.13 -27.34
CA GLY A 149 15.83 0.83 -26.46
C GLY A 149 16.47 0.23 -25.19
N ILE A 150 16.21 -1.05 -24.89
CA ILE A 150 16.65 -1.72 -23.66
C ILE A 150 18.19 -1.77 -23.55
N MET A 151 18.87 -2.23 -24.62
CA MET A 151 20.34 -2.26 -24.63
C MET A 151 20.96 -0.87 -24.64
N GLU A 152 20.35 0.08 -25.34
CA GLU A 152 20.81 1.46 -25.38
C GLU A 152 20.81 2.08 -23.97
N ALA A 153 19.75 1.85 -23.19
CA ALA A 153 19.67 2.31 -21.81
C ALA A 153 20.75 1.66 -20.91
N ALA A 154 21.03 0.37 -21.10
CA ALA A 154 22.10 -0.33 -20.37
C ALA A 154 23.50 0.16 -20.77
N GLU A 155 23.76 0.37 -22.07
CA GLU A 155 25.02 0.94 -22.56
C GLU A 155 25.24 2.36 -22.03
N LYS A 156 24.18 3.17 -21.97
CA LYS A 156 24.24 4.50 -21.36
C LYS A 156 24.62 4.41 -19.88
N ALA A 157 24.03 3.47 -19.14
CA ALA A 157 24.38 3.23 -17.74
C ALA A 157 25.84 2.78 -17.57
N ILE A 158 26.35 1.92 -18.45
CA ILE A 158 27.78 1.53 -18.47
C ILE A 158 28.68 2.75 -18.74
N SER A 159 28.29 3.61 -19.69
CA SER A 159 29.08 4.80 -20.01
C SER A 159 29.17 5.77 -18.82
N LEU A 160 28.05 5.96 -18.12
CA LEU A 160 27.94 6.77 -16.89
C LEU A 160 28.73 6.16 -15.73
N ALA A 161 28.66 4.85 -15.55
CA ALA A 161 29.43 4.13 -14.53
C ALA A 161 30.94 4.35 -14.73
N LYS A 162 31.41 4.33 -15.98
CA LYS A 162 32.82 4.57 -16.31
C LYS A 162 33.24 6.02 -16.13
N SER A 163 32.40 6.98 -16.52
CA SER A 163 32.69 8.41 -16.37
C SER A 163 32.47 8.92 -14.95
N LYS A 164 31.79 8.14 -14.09
CA LYS A 164 31.34 8.52 -12.74
C LYS A 164 30.61 9.86 -12.72
N THR A 165 29.89 10.16 -13.81
CA THR A 165 29.15 11.42 -13.92
C THR A 165 27.90 11.32 -13.07
N LEU A 166 27.82 12.19 -12.07
CA LEU A 166 26.69 12.25 -11.17
C LEU A 166 25.55 13.08 -11.77
N PRO A 167 24.30 12.81 -11.37
CA PRO A 167 23.18 13.68 -11.70
C PRO A 167 23.50 15.10 -11.21
N LYS A 168 23.23 16.11 -12.05
CA LYS A 168 23.30 17.50 -11.59
C LYS A 168 22.17 17.74 -10.58
N GLU A 169 22.47 18.38 -9.46
CA GLU A 169 21.45 18.79 -8.50
C GLU A 169 20.52 19.80 -9.18
N GLN A 170 19.28 19.38 -9.42
CA GLN A 170 18.23 20.21 -10.04
C GLN A 170 17.04 20.43 -9.09
N HIS A 171 17.02 19.75 -7.94
CA HIS A 171 15.92 19.77 -6.99
C HIS A 171 16.17 20.80 -5.90
N VAL A 172 15.32 21.83 -5.85
CA VAL A 172 15.38 22.91 -4.86
C VAL A 172 14.00 23.04 -4.23
N PHE A 173 13.95 22.92 -2.90
CA PHE A 173 12.76 23.17 -2.11
C PHE A 173 12.53 24.66 -1.87
N ASP A 174 11.42 25.02 -1.24
CA ASP A 174 11.21 26.36 -0.71
C ASP A 174 12.39 26.82 0.16
N LYS A 175 12.62 28.13 0.18
CA LYS A 175 13.76 28.75 0.88
C LYS A 175 13.82 28.40 2.36
N ASN A 176 12.67 28.27 3.02
CA ASN A 176 12.61 27.93 4.44
C ASN A 176 13.12 26.50 4.67
N VAL A 177 12.66 25.56 3.84
CA VAL A 177 13.05 24.15 3.90
C VAL A 177 14.51 23.96 3.51
N GLU A 178 14.98 24.62 2.44
CA GLU A 178 16.39 24.58 2.06
C GLU A 178 17.32 25.14 3.14
N SER A 179 16.92 26.23 3.82
CA SER A 179 17.68 26.76 4.96
C SER A 179 17.76 25.74 6.09
N ALA A 180 16.63 25.14 6.47
CA ALA A 180 16.59 24.13 7.52
C ALA A 180 17.43 22.89 7.17
N VAL A 181 17.31 22.39 5.94
CA VAL A 181 18.11 21.25 5.46
C VAL A 181 19.60 21.59 5.45
N LYS A 182 19.98 22.80 5.05
CA LYS A 182 21.38 23.25 5.08
C LYS A 182 21.91 23.32 6.51
N ASP A 183 21.15 23.90 7.44
CA ASP A 183 21.54 23.98 8.85
C ASP A 183 21.71 22.58 9.47
N ILE A 184 20.87 21.61 9.09
CA ILE A 184 21.03 20.21 9.48
C ILE A 184 22.29 19.58 8.85
N ILE A 185 22.58 19.87 7.58
CA ILE A 185 23.78 19.37 6.89
C ILE A 185 25.05 19.88 7.58
N ASP A 186 25.07 21.13 8.04
CA ASP A 186 26.22 21.73 8.74
C ASP A 186 26.45 21.09 10.12
N LEU A 187 25.44 20.44 10.70
CA LEU A 187 25.51 19.67 11.94
C LEU A 187 25.85 18.19 11.74
N LEU A 188 25.93 17.71 10.49
CA LEU A 188 26.27 16.31 10.20
C LEU A 188 27.71 15.98 10.61
N PRO A 189 27.98 14.75 11.07
CA PRO A 189 29.33 14.32 11.36
C PRO A 189 30.19 14.27 10.08
N GLY A 190 31.48 14.59 10.21
CA GLY A 190 32.41 14.66 9.06
C GLY A 190 32.71 13.32 8.37
N ASN A 191 32.18 12.20 8.88
CA ASN A 191 32.27 10.87 8.26
C ASN A 191 31.24 10.65 7.13
N VAL A 192 30.23 11.53 7.00
CA VAL A 192 29.21 11.44 5.95
C VAL A 192 29.82 11.89 4.61
N PRO A 193 29.78 11.05 3.55
CA PRO A 193 30.24 11.45 2.23
C PRO A 193 29.47 12.66 1.72
N ASP A 194 30.16 13.62 1.08
CA ASP A 194 29.55 14.86 0.58
C ASP A 194 28.32 14.61 -0.30
N LEU A 195 28.40 13.57 -1.15
CA LEU A 195 27.34 13.14 -2.06
C LEU A 195 26.07 12.62 -1.37
N GLN A 196 26.15 12.27 -0.08
CA GLN A 196 25.04 11.73 0.70
C GLN A 196 24.56 12.72 1.77
N LYS A 197 25.26 13.84 1.98
CA LYS A 197 24.91 14.83 3.00
C LYS A 197 23.50 15.37 2.82
N ARG A 198 23.11 15.70 1.59
CA ARG A 198 21.75 16.17 1.28
C ARG A 198 20.70 15.13 1.64
N TRP A 199 20.92 13.88 1.24
CA TRP A 199 20.00 12.78 1.55
C TRP A 199 19.82 12.57 3.06
N TYR A 200 20.92 12.52 3.82
CA TYR A 200 20.88 12.41 5.28
C TYR A 200 20.23 13.63 5.93
N GLY A 201 20.52 14.85 5.45
CA GLY A 201 19.90 16.07 5.95
C GLY A 201 18.38 16.05 5.82
N ILE A 202 17.87 15.65 4.65
CA ILE A 202 16.42 15.51 4.43
C ILE A 202 15.84 14.38 5.30
N LYS A 203 16.55 13.25 5.48
CA LYS A 203 16.05 12.14 6.30
C LYS A 203 16.03 12.45 7.79
N LEU A 204 16.99 13.23 8.29
CA LEU A 204 16.97 13.73 9.65
C LEU A 204 15.85 14.76 9.85
N PHE A 205 15.61 15.64 8.86
CA PHE A 205 14.45 16.54 8.88
C PHE A 205 13.13 15.76 8.99
N GLN A 206 12.98 14.64 8.29
CA GLN A 206 11.82 13.75 8.37
C GLN A 206 11.77 12.88 9.63
N ARG A 207 12.72 13.02 10.57
CA ARG A 207 12.85 12.17 11.78
C ARG A 207 12.95 10.66 11.46
N ASP A 208 13.61 10.27 10.36
CA ASP A 208 13.81 8.85 9.99
C ASP A 208 14.72 8.14 11.02
N ALA A 209 14.12 7.28 11.84
CA ALA A 209 14.82 6.57 12.92
C ALA A 209 16.02 5.73 12.44
N LYS A 210 15.95 5.14 11.23
CA LYS A 210 17.05 4.32 10.70
C LYS A 210 18.22 5.18 10.23
N ALA A 211 17.95 6.38 9.70
CA ALA A 211 19.00 7.33 9.35
C ALA A 211 19.73 7.85 10.61
N VAL A 212 18.99 8.11 11.70
CA VAL A 212 19.57 8.50 13.00
C VAL A 212 20.47 7.38 13.55
N GLU A 213 19.99 6.13 13.54
CA GLU A 213 20.73 4.96 14.02
C GLU A 213 22.04 4.74 13.23
N GLN A 214 22.01 4.93 11.91
CA GLN A 214 23.20 4.77 11.06
C GLN A 214 24.30 5.81 11.31
N LEU A 215 23.91 7.02 11.71
CA LEU A 215 24.84 8.14 11.86
C LEU A 215 25.46 8.25 13.26
N ASN A 216 24.95 7.50 14.26
CA ASN A 216 25.42 7.54 15.66
C ASN A 216 25.58 8.99 16.18
N ILE A 217 24.55 9.82 15.94
CA ILE A 217 24.55 11.25 16.30
C ILE A 217 24.42 11.40 17.82
N SER A 218 25.16 12.34 18.40
CA SER A 218 25.05 12.66 19.84
C SER A 218 23.71 13.31 20.19
N ASP A 219 23.23 13.09 21.42
CA ASP A 219 21.96 13.67 21.90
C ASP A 219 21.94 15.21 21.83
N ASP A 220 23.07 15.89 22.03
CA ASP A 220 23.17 17.35 21.90
C ASP A 220 22.91 17.82 20.45
N THR A 221 23.50 17.11 19.48
CA THR A 221 23.27 17.40 18.06
C THR A 221 21.83 17.09 17.65
N LEU A 222 21.25 16.00 18.13
CA LEU A 222 19.84 15.68 17.88
C LEU A 222 18.90 16.76 18.43
N ASN A 223 19.16 17.27 19.63
CA ASN A 223 18.38 18.38 20.20
C ASN A 223 18.49 19.68 19.40
N LYS A 224 19.65 19.94 18.77
CA LYS A 224 19.81 21.10 17.87
C LYS A 224 19.03 20.91 16.57
N ILE A 225 19.11 19.72 15.98
CA ILE A 225 18.35 19.36 14.78
C ILE A 225 16.85 19.47 15.05
N GLU A 226 16.37 18.97 16.19
CA GLU A 226 14.95 19.03 16.54
C GLU A 226 14.44 20.47 16.63
N LYS A 227 15.23 21.40 17.20
CA LYS A 227 14.88 22.83 17.22
C LYS A 227 14.74 23.43 15.83
N ILE A 228 15.61 23.05 14.89
CA ILE A 228 15.54 23.50 13.49
C ILE A 228 14.27 22.96 12.84
N ILE A 229 13.95 21.69 13.05
CA ILE A 229 12.74 21.05 12.52
C ILE A 229 11.50 21.76 13.07
N THR A 230 11.36 21.91 14.39
CA THR A 230 10.19 22.57 15.00
C THR A 230 10.03 24.01 14.52
N THR A 231 11.13 24.77 14.37
CA THR A 231 11.05 26.14 13.84
C THR A 231 10.52 26.17 12.41
N CYS A 232 10.90 25.19 11.58
CA CYS A 232 10.40 25.06 10.21
C CYS A 232 8.93 24.59 10.18
N GLU A 233 8.54 23.65 11.05
CA GLU A 233 7.16 23.18 11.19
C GLU A 233 6.24 24.33 11.61
N ASP A 234 6.63 25.14 12.60
CA ASP A 234 5.88 26.32 13.04
C ASP A 234 5.74 27.38 11.95
N ALA A 235 6.78 27.57 11.12
CA ALA A 235 6.75 28.54 10.03
C ALA A 235 5.87 28.10 8.85
N MET A 236 5.73 26.78 8.64
CA MET A 236 4.98 26.19 7.53
C MET A 236 3.58 25.70 7.92
N ASP A 237 3.26 25.64 9.21
CA ASP A 237 2.00 25.12 9.77
C ASP A 237 1.71 23.68 9.30
N ASP A 238 2.74 22.84 9.24
CA ASP A 238 2.62 21.44 8.81
C ASP A 238 3.74 20.57 9.42
N GLU A 239 3.56 19.25 9.41
CA GLU A 239 4.53 18.27 9.94
C GLU A 239 5.69 18.05 8.95
N ALA A 240 6.90 17.79 9.45
CA ALA A 240 8.11 17.66 8.64
C ALA A 240 8.01 16.64 7.48
N GLU A 241 7.31 15.52 7.69
CA GLU A 241 7.10 14.52 6.63
C GLU A 241 6.18 15.06 5.52
N SER A 242 5.12 15.78 5.90
CA SER A 242 4.16 16.40 4.98
C SER A 242 4.81 17.54 4.20
N ILE A 243 5.62 18.36 4.86
CA ILE A 243 6.40 19.44 4.25
C ILE A 243 7.26 18.89 3.11
N ILE A 244 8.14 17.92 3.40
CA ILE A 244 9.05 17.35 2.39
C ILE A 244 8.27 16.66 1.27
N THR A 245 7.17 15.98 1.60
CA THR A 245 6.34 15.31 0.60
C THR A 245 5.71 16.32 -0.35
N SER A 246 5.10 17.38 0.20
CA SER A 246 4.48 18.46 -0.57
C SER A 246 5.50 19.18 -1.45
N GLU A 247 6.67 19.51 -0.90
CA GLU A 247 7.74 20.17 -1.65
C GLU A 247 8.28 19.32 -2.80
N ARG A 248 8.42 18.00 -2.61
CA ARG A 248 8.76 17.08 -3.70
C ARG A 248 7.71 17.07 -4.80
N TYR A 249 6.42 17.00 -4.45
CA TYR A 249 5.35 17.03 -5.45
C TYR A 249 5.28 18.38 -6.18
N ASN A 250 5.54 19.49 -5.49
CA ASN A 250 5.63 20.82 -6.09
C ASN A 250 6.78 20.88 -7.11
N TYR A 251 7.97 20.41 -6.75
CA TYR A 251 9.10 20.30 -7.66
C TYR A 251 8.77 19.41 -8.88
N ILE A 252 8.25 18.21 -8.65
CA ILE A 252 7.94 17.25 -9.72
C ILE A 252 6.92 17.83 -10.69
N SER A 253 5.87 18.48 -10.18
CA SER A 253 4.83 19.13 -10.99
C SER A 253 5.42 20.23 -11.88
N ASN A 254 6.29 21.07 -11.31
CA ASN A 254 6.99 22.12 -12.04
C ASN A 254 7.91 21.56 -13.14
N VAL A 255 8.63 20.48 -12.81
CA VAL A 255 9.54 19.80 -13.74
C VAL A 255 8.77 19.14 -14.87
N ILE A 256 7.68 18.42 -14.58
CA ILE A 256 6.83 17.79 -15.59
C ILE A 256 6.25 18.84 -16.55
N ALA A 257 5.82 19.99 -16.04
CA ALA A 257 5.27 21.07 -16.88
C ALA A 257 6.26 21.56 -17.96
N SER A 258 7.58 21.39 -17.75
CA SER A 258 8.61 21.81 -18.72
C SER A 258 8.71 20.90 -19.96
N PHE A 259 8.36 19.61 -19.84
CA PHE A 259 8.55 18.61 -20.90
C PHE A 259 7.30 17.81 -21.27
N TYR A 260 6.22 17.93 -20.51
CA TYR A 260 4.98 17.19 -20.74
C TYR A 260 3.93 18.07 -21.43
N LYS A 261 3.49 17.65 -22.62
CA LYS A 261 2.46 18.34 -23.40
C LYS A 261 1.15 17.55 -23.36
N VAL A 262 0.18 18.09 -22.63
CA VAL A 262 -1.20 17.56 -22.58
C VAL A 262 -2.00 18.12 -23.74
N LYS A 263 -2.58 17.26 -24.58
CA LYS A 263 -3.38 17.68 -25.74
C LYS A 263 -4.81 18.06 -25.38
N ASN A 264 -5.37 17.52 -24.29
CA ASN A 264 -6.72 17.83 -23.82
C ASN A 264 -6.74 18.01 -22.30
N LYS A 265 -6.81 19.26 -21.82
CA LYS A 265 -7.08 19.55 -20.40
C LYS A 265 -8.52 19.18 -19.99
N ASP A 266 -9.44 19.01 -20.95
CA ASP A 266 -10.88 18.86 -20.71
C ASP A 266 -11.45 17.44 -20.90
N TYR A 267 -10.61 16.44 -21.20
CA TYR A 267 -11.08 15.05 -21.29
C TYR A 267 -11.21 14.45 -19.90
N VAL A 268 -12.32 14.78 -19.23
CA VAL A 268 -12.72 14.13 -17.98
C VAL A 268 -13.30 12.78 -18.34
N SER A 269 -12.60 11.69 -17.98
CA SER A 269 -13.12 10.35 -18.20
C SER A 269 -14.42 10.15 -17.40
N ILE A 270 -15.25 9.18 -17.79
CA ILE A 270 -16.47 8.86 -17.02
C ILE A 270 -16.11 8.51 -15.57
N SER A 271 -14.94 7.90 -15.34
CA SER A 271 -14.40 7.66 -14.00
C SER A 271 -14.16 8.96 -13.24
N ASP A 272 -13.52 9.95 -13.86
CA ASP A 272 -13.18 11.23 -13.21
C ASP A 272 -14.43 12.03 -12.82
N ARG A 273 -15.53 11.93 -13.59
CA ARG A 273 -16.82 12.54 -13.21
C ARG A 273 -17.44 11.86 -11.99
N ILE A 274 -17.41 10.52 -11.95
CA ILE A 274 -17.90 9.75 -10.81
C ILE A 274 -17.05 10.06 -9.58
N ASP A 275 -15.73 10.13 -9.76
CA ASP A 275 -14.78 10.43 -8.69
C ASP A 275 -15.09 11.78 -8.07
N LYS A 276 -15.37 12.82 -8.86
CA LYS A 276 -15.71 14.15 -8.35
C LYS A 276 -16.95 14.17 -7.45
N ILE A 277 -17.91 13.28 -7.69
CA ILE A 277 -19.14 13.17 -6.88
C ILE A 277 -18.91 12.27 -5.66
N VAL A 278 -18.30 11.10 -5.87
CA VAL A 278 -18.07 10.07 -4.85
C VAL A 278 -17.01 10.47 -3.83
N THR A 279 -15.97 11.20 -4.25
CA THR A 279 -14.88 11.66 -3.38
C THR A 279 -15.15 13.02 -2.75
N ASN A 280 -16.31 13.62 -3.03
CA ASN A 280 -16.68 14.90 -2.44
C ASN A 280 -16.73 14.77 -0.90
N ARG A 281 -16.07 15.69 -0.20
CA ARG A 281 -15.95 15.74 1.26
C ARG A 281 -17.29 15.63 2.00
N ILE A 282 -18.37 16.15 1.43
CA ILE A 282 -19.69 16.18 2.08
C ILE A 282 -20.59 15.07 1.56
N LEU A 283 -20.58 14.80 0.25
CA LEU A 283 -21.46 13.80 -0.37
C LEU A 283 -20.92 12.36 -0.31
N GLY A 284 -19.60 12.17 -0.15
CA GLY A 284 -18.98 10.85 -0.15
C GLY A 284 -19.46 9.95 0.99
N LEU A 285 -19.62 10.49 2.20
CA LEU A 285 -20.11 9.75 3.37
C LEU A 285 -21.59 9.33 3.24
N PRO A 286 -22.55 10.22 2.86
CA PRO A 286 -23.93 9.84 2.59
C PRO A 286 -24.08 8.81 1.45
N ILE A 287 -23.36 9.01 0.34
CA ILE A 287 -23.41 8.08 -0.81
C ILE A 287 -22.91 6.70 -0.37
N PHE A 288 -21.83 6.67 0.40
CA PHE A 288 -21.33 5.42 0.96
C PHE A 288 -22.33 4.75 1.89
N ALA A 289 -22.93 5.49 2.82
CA ALA A 289 -23.94 4.95 3.72
C ALA A 289 -25.12 4.37 2.93
N ALA A 290 -25.56 5.03 1.86
CA ALA A 290 -26.63 4.54 0.99
C ALA A 290 -26.22 3.26 0.23
N ILE A 291 -25.01 3.19 -0.32
CA ILE A 291 -24.50 2.01 -1.03
C ILE A 291 -24.35 0.83 -0.06
N MET A 292 -23.74 1.05 1.10
CA MET A 292 -23.60 -0.02 2.10
C MET A 292 -24.94 -0.46 2.66
N PHE A 293 -25.87 0.46 2.88
CA PHE A 293 -27.23 0.12 3.26
C PHE A 293 -27.88 -0.78 2.20
N LEU A 294 -27.75 -0.45 0.92
CA LEU A 294 -28.29 -1.25 -0.18
C LEU A 294 -27.63 -2.63 -0.25
N VAL A 295 -26.30 -2.71 -0.14
CA VAL A 295 -25.57 -3.99 -0.11
C VAL A 295 -26.03 -4.84 1.07
N TYR A 296 -26.10 -4.29 2.28
CA TYR A 296 -26.55 -5.04 3.45
C TYR A 296 -28.02 -5.42 3.36
N TYR A 297 -28.88 -4.55 2.85
CA TYR A 297 -30.29 -4.84 2.65
C TYR A 297 -30.47 -6.01 1.67
N ILE A 298 -29.87 -5.93 0.47
CA ILE A 298 -30.01 -7.02 -0.50
C ILE A 298 -29.37 -8.32 0.01
N SER A 299 -28.16 -8.22 0.59
CA SER A 299 -27.39 -9.41 1.02
C SER A 299 -27.94 -10.07 2.26
N ILE A 300 -28.51 -9.32 3.20
CA ILE A 300 -29.02 -9.85 4.46
C ILE A 300 -30.52 -10.09 4.35
N THR A 301 -31.34 -9.08 4.04
CA THR A 301 -32.80 -9.20 4.20
C THR A 301 -33.51 -9.81 3.01
N THR A 302 -33.01 -9.61 1.79
CA THR A 302 -33.74 -10.02 0.58
C THR A 302 -33.30 -11.39 0.08
N ILE A 303 -32.05 -11.49 -0.39
CA ILE A 303 -31.50 -12.72 -0.99
C ILE A 303 -30.93 -13.62 0.11
N GLY A 304 -30.27 -13.03 1.11
CA GLY A 304 -29.66 -13.74 2.22
C GLY A 304 -30.66 -14.57 2.99
N THR A 305 -31.64 -13.92 3.64
CA THR A 305 -32.68 -14.60 4.41
C THR A 305 -33.43 -15.61 3.55
N GLY A 306 -33.85 -15.25 2.34
CA GLY A 306 -34.59 -16.17 1.47
C GLY A 306 -33.82 -17.46 1.13
N MET A 307 -32.51 -17.37 0.91
CA MET A 307 -31.68 -18.55 0.68
C MET A 307 -31.37 -19.33 1.98
N THR A 308 -31.16 -18.62 3.08
CA THR A 308 -30.94 -19.22 4.41
C THR A 308 -32.15 -20.05 4.84
N ASP A 309 -33.35 -19.48 4.71
CA ASP A 309 -34.61 -20.14 5.06
C ASP A 309 -34.84 -21.36 4.17
N TRP A 310 -34.57 -21.25 2.86
CA TRP A 310 -34.66 -22.39 1.95
C TRP A 310 -33.71 -23.54 2.33
N VAL A 311 -32.46 -23.24 2.72
CA VAL A 311 -31.52 -24.29 3.15
C VAL A 311 -31.95 -24.90 4.48
N ASN A 312 -32.36 -24.09 5.46
CA ASN A 312 -32.72 -24.60 6.77
C ASN A 312 -34.04 -25.38 6.75
N ASP A 313 -35.07 -24.81 6.12
CA ASP A 313 -36.43 -25.32 6.21
C ASP A 313 -36.69 -26.39 5.13
N GLU A 314 -36.33 -26.13 3.87
CA GLU A 314 -36.62 -27.08 2.79
C GLU A 314 -35.55 -28.18 2.66
N LEU A 315 -34.27 -27.80 2.58
CA LEU A 315 -33.21 -28.79 2.38
C LEU A 315 -32.99 -29.63 3.66
N ILE A 316 -32.91 -28.99 4.82
CA ILE A 316 -32.50 -29.67 6.05
C ILE A 316 -33.68 -30.21 6.82
N ALA A 317 -34.68 -29.38 7.15
CA ALA A 317 -35.82 -29.82 7.94
C ALA A 317 -36.79 -30.72 7.17
N ASN A 318 -37.07 -30.45 5.88
CA ASN A 318 -38.04 -31.24 5.12
C ASN A 318 -37.44 -32.46 4.39
N ILE A 319 -36.18 -32.41 3.96
CA ILE A 319 -35.58 -33.49 3.16
C ILE A 319 -34.59 -34.33 3.97
N ILE A 320 -33.57 -33.70 4.56
CA ILE A 320 -32.45 -34.43 5.18
C ILE A 320 -32.84 -35.02 6.55
N GLN A 321 -33.47 -34.25 7.43
CA GLN A 321 -33.87 -34.73 8.76
C GLN A 321 -34.84 -35.91 8.69
N PRO A 322 -35.94 -35.87 7.91
CA PRO A 322 -36.89 -36.97 7.84
C PRO A 322 -36.32 -38.19 7.11
N GLY A 323 -35.46 -37.98 6.12
CA GLY A 323 -34.76 -39.06 5.41
C GLY A 323 -33.79 -39.82 6.30
N ILE A 324 -33.00 -39.11 7.12
CA ILE A 324 -32.09 -39.73 8.10
C ILE A 324 -32.86 -40.38 9.24
N GLN A 325 -33.93 -39.75 9.71
CA GLN A 325 -34.80 -40.31 10.76
C GLN A 325 -35.44 -41.62 10.30
N GLY A 326 -36.07 -41.64 9.12
CA GLY A 326 -36.70 -42.85 8.57
C GLY A 326 -35.70 -43.98 8.31
N PHE A 327 -34.47 -43.65 7.90
CA PHE A 327 -33.40 -44.65 7.77
C PHE A 327 -32.99 -45.24 9.13
N LEU A 328 -32.74 -44.40 10.15
CA LEU A 328 -32.33 -44.86 11.47
C LEU A 328 -33.42 -45.68 12.17
N GLU A 329 -34.69 -45.28 12.02
CA GLU A 329 -35.84 -46.02 12.54
C GLU A 329 -35.99 -47.38 11.83
N SER A 330 -35.75 -47.45 10.52
CA SER A 330 -35.80 -48.73 9.77
C SER A 330 -34.73 -49.74 10.18
N VAL A 331 -33.61 -49.28 10.72
CA VAL A 331 -32.50 -50.12 11.23
C VAL A 331 -32.72 -50.50 12.70
N GLY A 332 -33.80 -50.02 13.33
CA GLY A 332 -34.11 -50.29 14.73
C GLY A 332 -33.22 -49.54 15.73
N ALA A 333 -32.72 -48.37 15.35
CA ALA A 333 -31.91 -47.55 16.24
C ALA A 333 -32.71 -47.08 17.46
N ALA A 334 -32.05 -46.97 18.63
CA ALA A 334 -32.68 -46.49 19.86
C ALA A 334 -33.08 -45.00 19.73
N GLU A 335 -34.21 -44.63 20.33
CA GLU A 335 -34.77 -43.26 20.24
C GLU A 335 -33.78 -42.16 20.66
N TRP A 336 -32.97 -42.41 21.69
CA TRP A 336 -31.96 -41.44 22.14
C TRP A 336 -30.87 -41.19 21.09
N LEU A 337 -30.52 -42.20 20.29
CA LEU A 337 -29.51 -42.11 19.24
C LEU A 337 -30.06 -41.37 18.02
N VAL A 338 -31.33 -41.64 17.66
CA VAL A 338 -32.06 -40.89 16.63
C VAL A 338 -32.13 -39.40 17.01
N GLY A 339 -32.51 -39.10 18.25
CA GLY A 339 -32.55 -37.73 18.76
C GLY A 339 -31.19 -37.03 18.73
N LEU A 340 -30.11 -37.71 19.11
CA LEU A 340 -28.76 -37.14 19.07
C LEU A 340 -28.29 -36.83 17.64
N ILE A 341 -28.52 -37.76 16.70
CA ILE A 341 -28.05 -37.60 15.32
C ILE A 341 -28.89 -36.56 14.58
N VAL A 342 -30.22 -36.67 14.64
CA VAL A 342 -31.13 -35.81 13.87
C VAL A 342 -31.25 -34.43 14.49
N ASN A 343 -31.62 -34.35 15.78
CA ASN A 343 -31.86 -33.07 16.45
C ASN A 343 -30.58 -32.42 17.01
N GLY A 344 -29.53 -33.20 17.24
CA GLY A 344 -28.24 -32.68 17.69
C GLY A 344 -27.32 -32.35 16.52
N ILE A 345 -26.82 -33.38 15.84
CA ILE A 345 -25.77 -33.23 14.82
C ILE A 345 -26.30 -32.60 13.54
N VAL A 346 -27.35 -33.17 12.95
CA VAL A 346 -27.87 -32.74 11.64
C VAL A 346 -28.47 -31.34 11.74
N ALA A 347 -29.28 -31.07 12.78
CA ALA A 347 -29.79 -29.71 13.03
C ALA A 347 -28.67 -28.70 13.30
N GLY A 348 -27.66 -29.08 14.09
CA GLY A 348 -26.51 -28.21 14.40
C GLY A 348 -25.66 -27.87 13.17
N VAL A 349 -25.31 -28.87 12.36
CA VAL A 349 -24.60 -28.67 11.08
C VAL A 349 -25.47 -27.86 10.13
N GLY A 350 -26.77 -28.12 10.13
CA GLY A 350 -27.71 -27.44 9.26
C GLY A 350 -27.83 -25.96 9.54
N ALA A 351 -27.91 -25.57 10.82
CA ALA A 351 -27.89 -24.18 11.21
C ALA A 351 -26.62 -23.45 10.71
N VAL A 352 -25.45 -24.12 10.73
CA VAL A 352 -24.20 -23.54 10.22
C VAL A 352 -24.22 -23.42 8.69
N LEU A 353 -24.66 -24.46 7.99
CA LEU A 353 -24.76 -24.47 6.53
C LEU A 353 -25.81 -23.47 6.00
N GLY A 354 -26.88 -23.23 6.74
CA GLY A 354 -27.88 -22.23 6.44
C GLY A 354 -27.32 -20.82 6.33
N PHE A 355 -26.24 -20.48 7.05
CA PHE A 355 -25.61 -19.15 6.94
C PHE A 355 -24.71 -18.98 5.71
N LEU A 356 -24.34 -20.07 5.02
CA LEU A 356 -23.39 -20.03 3.90
C LEU A 356 -23.92 -19.20 2.71
N PRO A 357 -25.16 -19.35 2.24
CA PRO A 357 -25.68 -18.57 1.10
C PRO A 357 -25.70 -17.06 1.36
N GLN A 358 -26.06 -16.67 2.59
CA GLN A 358 -26.04 -15.28 3.01
C GLN A 358 -24.62 -14.70 2.98
N MET A 359 -23.61 -15.45 3.44
CA MET A 359 -22.21 -15.02 3.35
C MET A 359 -21.73 -14.91 1.90
N LEU A 360 -22.06 -15.88 1.04
CA LEU A 360 -21.71 -15.84 -0.38
C LEU A 360 -22.30 -14.62 -1.10
N THR A 361 -23.55 -14.28 -0.80
CA THR A 361 -24.21 -13.11 -1.38
C THR A 361 -23.52 -11.81 -0.94
N LEU A 362 -23.23 -11.67 0.35
CA LEU A 362 -22.49 -10.51 0.86
C LEU A 362 -21.11 -10.38 0.19
N PHE A 363 -20.39 -11.50 0.02
CA PHE A 363 -19.09 -11.51 -0.65
C PHE A 363 -19.16 -11.12 -2.11
N PHE A 364 -20.19 -11.58 -2.81
CA PHE A 364 -20.40 -11.22 -4.20
C PHE A 364 -20.52 -9.69 -4.37
N PHE A 365 -21.33 -9.02 -3.53
CA PHE A 365 -21.46 -7.57 -3.58
C PHE A 365 -20.18 -6.82 -3.16
N LEU A 366 -19.47 -7.31 -2.14
CA LEU A 366 -18.18 -6.74 -1.74
C LEU A 366 -17.14 -6.86 -2.86
N ALA A 367 -17.10 -8.00 -3.56
CA ALA A 367 -16.22 -8.21 -4.71
C ALA A 367 -16.55 -7.26 -5.87
N ILE A 368 -17.83 -6.95 -6.11
CA ILE A 368 -18.25 -5.94 -7.10
C ILE A 368 -17.74 -4.55 -6.69
N LEU A 369 -17.89 -4.17 -5.42
CA LEU A 369 -17.40 -2.87 -4.91
C LEU A 369 -15.89 -2.73 -4.98
N GLU A 370 -15.16 -3.83 -4.77
CA GLU A 370 -13.72 -3.89 -4.95
C GLU A 370 -13.33 -3.81 -6.44
N GLY A 371 -14.01 -4.58 -7.29
CA GLY A 371 -13.77 -4.61 -8.74
C GLY A 371 -14.04 -3.28 -9.46
N CYS A 372 -14.98 -2.46 -8.95
CA CYS A 372 -15.24 -1.12 -9.49
C CYS A 372 -14.33 -0.03 -8.92
N GLY A 373 -13.40 -0.38 -8.02
CA GLY A 373 -12.45 0.54 -7.39
C GLY A 373 -13.08 1.49 -6.35
N TYR A 374 -14.33 1.26 -5.95
CA TYR A 374 -15.03 2.11 -4.99
C TYR A 374 -14.37 2.08 -3.60
N MET A 375 -13.88 0.92 -3.18
CA MET A 375 -13.17 0.76 -1.90
C MET A 375 -11.94 1.67 -1.79
N ALA A 376 -11.15 1.80 -2.86
CA ALA A 376 -9.98 2.68 -2.88
C ALA A 376 -10.37 4.17 -2.72
N ARG A 377 -11.47 4.60 -3.35
CA ARG A 377 -11.99 5.97 -3.27
C ARG A 377 -12.48 6.31 -1.86
N ILE A 378 -13.14 5.37 -1.21
CA ILE A 378 -13.63 5.56 0.15
C ILE A 378 -12.53 5.61 1.17
N ALA A 379 -11.51 4.76 1.04
CA ALA A 379 -10.35 4.81 1.91
C ALA A 379 -9.76 6.23 1.96
N PHE A 380 -9.70 6.92 0.81
CA PHE A 380 -9.27 8.32 0.75
C PHE A 380 -10.20 9.28 1.51
N VAL A 381 -11.52 9.14 1.36
CA VAL A 381 -12.49 9.97 2.10
C VAL A 381 -12.39 9.75 3.61
N MET A 382 -12.14 8.50 4.03
CA MET A 382 -12.03 8.10 5.44
C MET A 382 -10.66 8.39 6.06
N ASP A 383 -9.64 8.66 5.24
CA ASP A 383 -8.27 8.87 5.69
C ASP A 383 -8.18 9.97 6.75
N ARG A 384 -8.85 11.10 6.56
CA ARG A 384 -8.87 12.19 7.54
C ARG A 384 -9.43 11.76 8.91
N VAL A 385 -10.45 10.91 8.94
CA VAL A 385 -11.06 10.45 10.20
C VAL A 385 -10.14 9.46 10.90
N PHE A 386 -9.54 8.53 10.15
CA PHE A 386 -8.68 7.48 10.67
C PHE A 386 -7.30 7.98 11.08
N ARG A 387 -6.76 9.00 10.41
CA ARG A 387 -5.49 9.65 10.81
C ARG A 387 -5.54 10.22 12.23
N ARG A 388 -6.69 10.68 12.70
CA ARG A 388 -6.87 11.11 14.12
C ARG A 388 -6.66 9.98 15.13
N PHE A 389 -6.84 8.73 14.71
CA PHE A 389 -6.61 7.54 15.52
C PHE A 389 -5.24 6.89 15.24
N GLY A 390 -4.42 7.49 14.37
CA GLY A 390 -3.12 6.96 13.95
C GLY A 390 -3.25 5.72 13.06
N LEU A 391 -4.28 5.66 12.20
CA LEU A 391 -4.51 4.61 11.21
C LEU A 391 -4.64 5.22 9.81
N SER A 392 -4.20 4.50 8.78
CA SER A 392 -4.52 4.85 7.40
C SER A 392 -6.01 4.69 7.09
N GLY A 393 -6.54 5.48 6.14
CA GLY A 393 -7.89 5.32 5.62
C GLY A 393 -8.17 3.96 4.99
N LYS A 394 -7.12 3.21 4.60
CA LYS A 394 -7.21 1.82 4.14
C LYS A 394 -7.69 0.87 5.24
N SER A 395 -7.43 1.18 6.52
CA SER A 395 -7.91 0.41 7.68
C SER A 395 -9.44 0.40 7.82
N PHE A 396 -10.12 1.36 7.21
CA PHE A 396 -11.57 1.40 7.21
C PHE A 396 -12.21 0.21 6.49
N ILE A 397 -11.59 -0.27 5.39
CA ILE A 397 -12.17 -1.34 4.56
C ILE A 397 -12.29 -2.66 5.37
N PRO A 398 -11.24 -3.16 6.05
CA PRO A 398 -11.34 -4.32 6.93
C PRO A 398 -12.34 -4.18 8.08
N ILE A 399 -12.42 -2.99 8.67
CA ILE A 399 -13.31 -2.70 9.80
C ILE A 399 -14.77 -2.76 9.33
N LEU A 400 -15.07 -2.14 8.20
CA LEU A 400 -16.39 -2.15 7.60
C LEU A 400 -16.83 -3.58 7.26
N ILE A 401 -15.99 -4.34 6.55
CA ILE A 401 -16.29 -5.73 6.18
C ILE A 401 -16.43 -6.61 7.45
N GLY A 402 -15.63 -6.31 8.48
CA GLY A 402 -15.68 -6.96 9.79
C GLY A 402 -17.03 -6.85 10.51
N THR A 403 -17.81 -5.80 10.24
CA THR A 403 -19.18 -5.66 10.78
C THR A 403 -20.12 -6.74 10.25
N GLY A 404 -19.94 -7.16 9.00
CA GLY A 404 -20.65 -8.29 8.42
C GLY A 404 -20.08 -9.62 8.90
N CYS A 405 -18.80 -9.84 8.63
CA CYS A 405 -18.10 -11.06 9.05
C CYS A 405 -16.62 -10.78 9.36
N GLY A 406 -16.14 -11.29 10.50
CA GLY A 406 -14.76 -11.06 10.95
C GLY A 406 -13.70 -11.72 10.07
N VAL A 407 -13.96 -12.92 9.55
CA VAL A 407 -13.01 -13.68 8.71
C VAL A 407 -12.58 -12.89 7.46
N PRO A 408 -13.50 -12.44 6.59
CA PRO A 408 -13.12 -11.64 5.43
C PRO A 408 -12.64 -10.24 5.80
N GLY A 409 -13.13 -9.66 6.91
CA GLY A 409 -12.60 -8.38 7.41
C GLY A 409 -11.11 -8.49 7.68
N ILE A 410 -10.69 -9.57 8.33
CA ILE A 410 -9.27 -9.86 8.56
C ILE A 410 -8.54 -10.11 7.23
N MET A 411 -9.12 -10.85 6.28
CA MET A 411 -8.49 -11.08 4.97
C MET A 411 -8.30 -9.79 4.16
N ALA A 412 -9.24 -8.84 4.24
CA ALA A 412 -9.17 -7.56 3.54
C ALA A 412 -8.03 -6.67 4.05
N SER A 413 -7.52 -6.91 5.27
CA SER A 413 -6.37 -6.17 5.83
C SER A 413 -5.07 -6.35 5.05
N ARG A 414 -5.00 -7.36 4.16
CA ARG A 414 -3.85 -7.59 3.26
C ARG A 414 -3.57 -6.42 2.30
N THR A 415 -4.55 -5.55 2.09
CA THR A 415 -4.42 -4.33 1.26
C THR A 415 -3.68 -3.19 1.97
N ILE A 416 -3.39 -3.34 3.27
CA ILE A 416 -2.65 -2.37 4.08
C ILE A 416 -1.15 -2.69 4.00
N GLU A 417 -0.37 -1.76 3.46
CA GLU A 417 1.08 -1.89 3.22
C GLU A 417 1.88 -1.81 4.52
N SER A 418 1.54 -0.88 5.42
CA SER A 418 2.19 -0.73 6.73
C SER A 418 1.85 -1.91 7.63
N GLU A 419 2.89 -2.59 8.13
CA GLU A 419 2.71 -3.74 9.01
C GLU A 419 2.08 -3.35 10.35
N HIS A 420 2.44 -2.19 10.90
CA HIS A 420 1.86 -1.65 12.12
C HIS A 420 0.34 -1.46 11.96
N ASP A 421 -0.07 -0.75 10.91
CA ASP A 421 -1.48 -0.45 10.64
C ASP A 421 -2.27 -1.72 10.36
N ARG A 422 -1.67 -2.65 9.60
CA ARG A 422 -2.28 -3.96 9.31
C ARG A 422 -2.56 -4.74 10.59
N ARG A 423 -1.57 -4.85 11.49
CA ARG A 423 -1.72 -5.56 12.78
C ARG A 423 -2.79 -4.92 13.65
N MET A 424 -2.75 -3.59 13.80
CA MET A 424 -3.78 -2.86 14.55
C MET A 424 -5.18 -3.05 13.97
N THR A 425 -5.29 -3.04 12.64
CA THR A 425 -6.56 -3.25 11.95
C THR A 425 -7.10 -4.66 12.18
N VAL A 426 -6.28 -5.71 12.06
CA VAL A 426 -6.69 -7.10 12.34
C VAL A 426 -7.22 -7.27 13.78
N ILE A 427 -6.51 -6.68 14.76
CA ILE A 427 -6.90 -6.74 16.16
C ILE A 427 -8.25 -6.03 16.37
N THR A 428 -8.38 -4.80 15.87
CA THR A 428 -9.59 -3.99 16.01
C THR A 428 -10.80 -4.59 15.29
N THR A 429 -10.63 -5.13 14.09
CA THR A 429 -11.67 -5.86 13.35
C THR A 429 -12.23 -7.04 14.16
N THR A 430 -11.41 -7.71 14.96
CA THR A 430 -11.84 -8.85 15.77
C THR A 430 -12.77 -8.44 16.92
N PHE A 431 -12.72 -7.18 17.36
CA PHE A 431 -13.62 -6.65 18.40
C PHE A 431 -14.99 -6.23 17.87
N ILE A 432 -15.17 -6.19 16.55
CA ILE A 432 -16.45 -5.84 15.94
C ILE A 432 -17.41 -7.03 16.09
N PRO A 433 -18.62 -6.82 16.64
CA PRO A 433 -19.65 -7.84 16.66
C PRO A 433 -20.14 -8.09 15.23
N CYS A 434 -20.05 -9.35 14.78
CA CYS A 434 -20.73 -9.81 13.58
C CYS A 434 -22.02 -10.56 13.94
N SER A 435 -22.85 -10.88 12.96
CA SER A 435 -24.12 -11.60 13.15
C SER A 435 -23.97 -12.89 13.97
N ALA A 436 -22.85 -13.60 13.84
CA ALA A 436 -22.56 -14.82 14.61
C ALA A 436 -22.10 -14.55 16.06
N LYS A 437 -21.48 -13.39 16.33
CA LYS A 437 -21.04 -13.01 17.69
C LYS A 437 -22.18 -12.46 18.54
N LEU A 438 -23.15 -11.78 17.92
CA LEU A 438 -24.25 -11.14 18.62
C LEU A 438 -25.07 -12.12 19.49
N PRO A 439 -25.46 -13.32 19.03
CA PRO A 439 -26.19 -14.29 19.86
C PRO A 439 -25.40 -14.75 21.07
N VAL A 440 -24.10 -15.00 20.92
CA VAL A 440 -23.23 -15.42 22.03
C VAL A 440 -23.07 -14.30 23.05
N ILE A 441 -22.85 -13.07 22.58
CA ILE A 441 -22.78 -11.88 23.44
C ILE A 441 -24.11 -11.69 24.17
N ALA A 442 -25.24 -11.78 23.46
CA ALA A 442 -26.58 -11.64 24.04
C ALA A 442 -26.88 -12.72 25.08
N LEU A 443 -26.49 -13.97 24.83
CA LEU A 443 -26.67 -15.09 25.76
C LEU A 443 -25.87 -14.87 27.06
N ILE A 444 -24.59 -14.50 26.95
CA ILE A 444 -23.74 -14.22 28.12
C ILE A 444 -24.27 -12.98 28.87
N SER A 445 -24.65 -11.93 28.14
CA SER A 445 -25.20 -10.71 28.74
C SER A 445 -26.52 -10.97 29.44
N GLY A 446 -27.43 -11.76 28.86
CA GLY A 446 -28.71 -12.12 29.47
C GLY A 446 -28.56 -13.03 30.70
N ALA A 447 -27.52 -13.87 30.76
CA ALA A 447 -27.25 -14.72 31.90
C ALA A 447 -26.58 -13.98 33.09
N LEU A 448 -25.81 -12.92 32.81
CA LEU A 448 -25.04 -12.19 33.83
C LEU A 448 -25.70 -10.88 34.28
N PHE A 449 -26.54 -10.28 33.45
CA PHE A 449 -27.16 -8.99 33.73
C PHE A 449 -28.68 -9.13 33.55
N ASP A 450 -29.42 -9.13 34.66
CA ASP A 450 -30.89 -9.26 34.71
C ASP A 450 -31.60 -8.19 33.86
N ASN A 451 -31.82 -8.52 32.59
CA ASN A 451 -32.70 -7.82 31.65
C ASN A 451 -32.50 -6.30 31.54
N SER A 452 -31.31 -5.78 31.82
CA SER A 452 -31.00 -4.37 31.54
C SER A 452 -30.65 -4.19 30.06
N PRO A 453 -31.42 -3.41 29.28
CA PRO A 453 -31.09 -3.13 27.87
C PRO A 453 -29.72 -2.46 27.72
N TRP A 454 -29.25 -1.80 28.79
CA TRP A 454 -28.00 -1.08 28.87
C TRP A 454 -26.76 -1.98 29.07
N GLY A 455 -26.89 -3.20 29.60
CA GLY A 455 -25.77 -4.12 29.80
C GLY A 455 -25.12 -4.60 28.49
N CYS A 456 -25.94 -4.86 27.47
CA CYS A 456 -25.47 -5.18 26.11
C CYS A 456 -24.76 -3.98 25.46
N PHE A 457 -25.31 -2.78 25.60
CA PHE A 457 -24.76 -1.58 24.96
C PHE A 457 -23.46 -1.09 25.64
N ILE A 458 -23.39 -1.16 26.98
CA ILE A 458 -22.20 -0.78 27.77
C ILE A 458 -21.06 -1.78 27.60
N SER A 459 -21.33 -3.09 27.46
CA SER A 459 -20.26 -4.07 27.21
C SER A 459 -19.59 -3.90 25.84
N LEU A 460 -20.35 -3.46 24.83
CA LEU A 460 -19.86 -3.10 23.49
C LEU A 460 -19.06 -1.79 23.49
N LEU A 461 -19.53 -0.75 24.20
CA LEU A 461 -18.88 0.56 24.28
C LEU A 461 -17.65 0.59 25.22
N CYS A 462 -17.69 -0.09 26.36
CA CYS A 462 -16.58 -0.10 27.33
C CYS A 462 -15.31 -0.77 26.77
N ARG A 463 -15.43 -1.71 25.83
CA ARG A 463 -14.26 -2.33 25.16
C ARG A 463 -13.60 -1.38 24.16
N TYR A 464 -14.36 -0.55 23.45
CA TYR A 464 -13.82 0.49 22.56
C TYR A 464 -13.13 1.62 23.34
N CYS A 465 -13.70 2.05 24.48
CA CYS A 465 -13.22 3.21 25.21
C CYS A 465 -11.96 2.96 26.07
N ARG A 466 -11.75 1.72 26.57
CA ARG A 466 -10.58 1.42 27.42
C ARG A 466 -9.24 1.44 26.69
N TYR A 467 -9.20 1.18 25.38
CA TYR A 467 -7.95 1.18 24.62
C TYR A 467 -7.54 2.59 24.14
N CYS A 468 -8.50 3.46 23.78
CA CYS A 468 -8.20 4.88 23.50
C CYS A 468 -7.58 5.61 24.72
N ARG A 469 -7.90 5.18 25.95
CA ARG A 469 -7.34 5.79 27.17
C ARG A 469 -5.94 5.32 27.53
N LEU A 470 -5.46 4.20 26.99
CA LEU A 470 -4.11 3.69 27.28
C LEU A 470 -3.00 4.41 26.49
N ARG A 471 -3.35 5.29 25.55
CA ARG A 471 -2.38 6.09 24.77
C ARG A 471 -2.13 7.51 25.33
N TYR A 472 -2.83 7.90 26.40
CA TYR A 472 -2.64 9.20 27.06
C TYR A 472 -1.82 9.12 28.36
N HIS A 473 -1.37 7.92 28.76
CA HIS A 473 -0.61 7.71 30.00
C HIS A 473 0.55 6.70 29.86
N ALA A 474 1.11 6.52 28.67
CA ALA A 474 2.36 5.77 28.49
C ALA A 474 3.33 6.58 27.64
#